data_AF-X1GKY0-F1
#
_entry.id   AF-X1GKY0-F1
#
_cell.length_a   1.000
_cell.length_b   1.000
_cell.length_c   1.000
_cell.angle_alpha   90.00
_cell.angle_beta   90.00
_cell.angle_gamma   90.00
#
_symmetry.space_group_name_H-M   'P 1'
#
loop_
_entity.id
_entity.type
_entity.pdbx_description
1 polymer ?
#
loop_
_entity_poly.entity_id
_entity_poly.type
_entity_poly.pdbx_seq_one_letter_code
_entity_poly.pdbx_strand_id
1 'polypeptide(L)'
;MDTEWPLDPDRKFESPHFILEALKQKQQENAWLREGGPDREDDWYPSYDYSYTAYECLTVDELRRAFLYGNWSIRQCFTYKNLAFINQVNAGDEWWALKKFKDGTLLAFESITMIAVIHRAQDYFSDFIEQLLNATYDQCYDLEYTSDEFNKKYESDSGSTTNGILRVNSSRQAIKGLKKNDV
;
A
#
# COMPACT_ATOMS: atom_id res chain seq x y z
N MET A 1 5.32 -21.54 -3.67
CA MET A 1 5.78 -20.45 -2.79
C MET A 1 7.28 -20.44 -2.90
N ASP A 2 7.87 -19.33 -3.35
CA ASP A 2 9.30 -19.12 -3.15
C ASP A 2 9.55 -19.12 -1.64
N THR A 3 10.34 -20.08 -1.18
CA THR A 3 10.67 -20.23 0.25
C THR A 3 11.85 -19.36 0.66
N GLU A 4 12.50 -18.72 -0.30
CA GLU A 4 13.60 -17.79 -0.05
C GLU A 4 13.05 -16.42 0.36
N TRP A 5 13.68 -15.86 1.39
CA TRP A 5 13.35 -14.53 1.88
C TRP A 5 13.50 -13.50 0.73
N PRO A 6 12.50 -12.66 0.46
CA PRO A 6 12.46 -11.87 -0.78
C PRO A 6 13.44 -10.68 -0.76
N LEU A 7 13.92 -10.30 0.42
CA LEU A 7 14.79 -9.16 0.65
C LEU A 7 16.16 -9.63 1.17
N ASP A 8 17.12 -8.74 1.21
CA ASP A 8 18.38 -9.02 1.90
C ASP A 8 18.15 -8.93 3.43
N PRO A 9 18.33 -10.03 4.19
CA PRO A 9 18.03 -10.05 5.63
C PRO A 9 19.02 -9.20 6.45
N ASP A 10 20.21 -8.93 5.94
CA ASP A 10 21.24 -8.15 6.62
C ASP A 10 21.16 -6.65 6.25
N ARG A 11 20.32 -6.30 5.28
CA ARG A 11 20.11 -4.92 4.86
C ARG A 11 19.41 -4.12 5.94
N LYS A 12 20.10 -3.11 6.45
CA LYS A 12 19.50 -2.08 7.32
C LYS A 12 18.58 -1.19 6.49
N PHE A 13 17.51 -0.74 7.13
CA PHE A 13 16.58 0.20 6.52
C PHE A 13 17.22 1.60 6.41
N GLU A 14 17.50 2.05 5.18
CA GLU A 14 18.16 3.32 4.90
C GLU A 14 17.53 4.04 3.69
N SER A 15 16.28 4.49 3.83
CA SER A 15 15.60 5.19 2.75
C SER A 15 15.98 6.67 2.65
N PRO A 16 16.23 7.21 1.44
CA PRO A 16 16.45 8.65 1.24
C PRO A 16 15.16 9.48 1.40
N HIS A 17 13.99 8.84 1.38
CA HIS A 17 12.69 9.52 1.42
C HIS A 17 11.96 9.35 2.76
N PHE A 18 12.27 8.28 3.49
CA PHE A 18 11.54 7.88 4.68
C PHE A 18 12.46 7.61 5.87
N ILE A 19 12.02 8.04 7.04
CA ILE A 19 12.64 7.72 8.33
C ILE A 19 11.65 6.84 9.08
N LEU A 20 12.15 5.77 9.72
CA LEU A 20 11.31 4.80 10.43
C LEU A 20 10.40 5.47 11.47
N GLU A 21 10.95 6.39 12.27
CA GLU A 21 10.18 7.13 13.28
C GLU A 21 9.05 7.97 12.67
N ALA A 22 9.28 8.60 11.51
CA ALA A 22 8.24 9.36 10.82
C ALA A 22 7.13 8.46 10.29
N LEU A 23 7.47 7.28 9.78
CA LEU A 23 6.49 6.26 9.37
C LEU A 23 5.71 5.74 10.58
N LYS A 24 6.38 5.48 11.71
CA LYS A 24 5.73 5.05 12.97
C LYS A 24 4.74 6.10 13.45
N GLN A 25 5.13 7.38 13.43
CA GLN A 25 4.25 8.49 13.80
C GLN A 25 3.04 8.56 12.88
N LYS A 26 3.25 8.44 11.56
CA LYS A 26 2.15 8.45 10.58
C LYS A 26 1.17 7.30 10.78
N GLN A 27 1.67 6.11 11.17
CA GLN A 27 0.83 4.97 11.51
C GLN A 27 -0.11 5.22 12.69
N GLN A 28 0.26 6.10 13.63
CA GLN A 28 -0.61 6.42 14.77
C GLN A 28 -1.87 7.21 14.37
N GLU A 29 -1.86 7.90 13.23
CA GLU A 29 -3.03 8.60 12.70
C GLU A 29 -4.10 7.62 12.18
N ASN A 30 -3.69 6.40 11.84
CA ASN A 30 -4.59 5.38 11.35
C ASN A 30 -5.12 4.54 12.52
N ALA A 31 -6.43 4.58 12.74
CA ALA A 31 -7.08 3.88 13.85
C ALA A 31 -6.78 2.37 13.89
N TRP A 32 -6.54 1.75 12.72
CA TRP A 32 -6.22 0.32 12.59
C TRP A 32 -4.75 0.00 12.88
N LEU A 33 -3.85 0.96 12.69
CA LEU A 33 -2.40 0.74 12.80
C LEU A 33 -1.81 1.27 14.10
N ARG A 34 -2.47 2.22 14.76
CA ARG A 34 -1.98 2.82 16.01
C ARG A 34 -1.76 1.78 17.12
N GLU A 35 -0.87 2.10 18.05
CA GLU A 35 -0.73 1.33 19.29
C GLU A 35 -2.07 1.37 20.07
N GLY A 36 -2.53 0.23 20.57
CA GLY A 36 -3.85 0.12 21.20
C GLY A 36 -5.03 0.34 20.24
N GLY A 37 -4.82 0.12 18.94
CA GLY A 37 -5.90 0.00 17.96
C GLY A 37 -6.87 -1.15 18.28
N PRO A 38 -8.00 -1.25 17.58
CA PRO A 38 -8.96 -2.32 17.82
C PRO A 38 -8.29 -3.66 17.53
N ASP A 39 -8.28 -4.55 18.52
CA ASP A 39 -7.92 -5.94 18.29
C ASP A 39 -8.96 -6.56 17.36
N ARG A 40 -8.51 -7.32 16.36
CA ARG A 40 -9.43 -8.09 15.52
C ARG A 40 -9.86 -9.31 16.32
N GLU A 41 -11.16 -9.58 16.34
CA GLU A 41 -11.76 -10.69 17.10
C GLU A 41 -11.14 -12.06 16.77
N ASP A 42 -10.58 -12.20 15.55
CA ASP A 42 -9.97 -13.43 15.03
C ASP A 42 -8.43 -13.46 15.15
N ASP A 43 -7.78 -12.43 15.71
CA ASP A 43 -6.31 -12.43 15.86
C ASP A 43 -5.89 -13.11 17.16
N TRP A 44 -4.97 -14.08 17.07
CA TRP A 44 -4.48 -14.80 18.23
C TRP A 44 -3.59 -13.92 19.12
N TYR A 45 -3.01 -12.86 18.54
CA TYR A 45 -2.16 -11.89 19.25
C TYR A 45 -2.78 -10.49 19.24
N PRO A 46 -2.73 -9.78 20.37
CA PRO A 46 -3.12 -8.38 20.42
C PRO A 46 -2.31 -7.53 19.45
N SER A 47 -2.96 -6.53 18.86
CA SER A 47 -2.36 -5.67 17.85
C SER A 47 -1.11 -4.92 18.33
N TYR A 48 -0.98 -4.65 19.64
CA TYR A 48 0.16 -3.94 20.23
C TYR A 48 1.45 -4.78 20.34
N ASP A 49 1.38 -6.11 20.21
CA ASP A 49 2.56 -6.98 20.29
C ASP A 49 3.38 -6.98 18.98
N TYR A 50 2.85 -6.40 17.91
CA TYR A 50 3.53 -6.30 16.62
C TYR A 50 4.45 -5.08 16.53
N SER A 51 5.72 -5.35 16.23
CA SER A 51 6.77 -4.35 16.00
C SER A 51 6.53 -3.53 14.74
N TYR A 52 6.92 -2.26 14.79
CA TYR A 52 7.02 -1.40 13.61
C TYR A 52 8.32 -1.72 12.87
N THR A 53 8.22 -2.37 11.72
CA THR A 53 9.37 -2.68 10.87
C THR A 53 9.21 -2.04 9.50
N ALA A 54 10.28 -1.50 8.95
CA ALA A 54 10.31 -1.02 7.57
C ALA A 54 11.46 -1.68 6.80
N TYR A 55 11.20 -2.00 5.55
CA TYR A 55 12.18 -2.53 4.62
C TYR A 55 12.21 -1.69 3.35
N GLU A 56 13.41 -1.46 2.83
CA GLU A 56 13.60 -0.75 1.58
C GLU A 56 13.81 -1.73 0.42
N CYS A 57 12.91 -1.64 -0.55
CA CYS A 57 13.05 -2.28 -1.85
C CYS A 57 13.81 -1.33 -2.76
N LEU A 58 14.89 -1.80 -3.37
CA LEU A 58 15.73 -1.03 -4.30
C LEU A 58 15.23 -1.14 -5.74
N THR A 59 14.53 -2.22 -6.06
CA THR A 59 13.95 -2.46 -7.39
C THR A 59 12.45 -2.74 -7.30
N VAL A 60 11.74 -2.51 -8.40
CA VAL A 60 10.32 -2.85 -8.48
C VAL A 60 10.08 -4.36 -8.39
N ASP A 61 11.04 -5.18 -8.82
CA ASP A 61 10.94 -6.64 -8.66
C ASP A 61 11.15 -7.08 -7.21
N GLU A 62 12.07 -6.45 -6.46
CA GLU A 62 12.18 -6.67 -5.00
C GLU A 62 10.84 -6.37 -4.31
N LEU A 63 10.21 -5.24 -4.67
CA LEU A 63 8.89 -4.87 -4.13
C LEU A 63 7.82 -5.91 -4.50
N ARG A 64 7.79 -6.34 -5.76
CA ARG A 64 6.86 -7.37 -6.26
C ARG A 64 7.04 -8.70 -5.51
N ARG A 65 8.29 -9.16 -5.34
CA ARG A 65 8.63 -10.39 -4.61
C ARG A 65 8.28 -10.28 -3.14
N ALA A 66 8.47 -9.12 -2.51
CA ALA A 66 8.04 -8.88 -1.14
C ALA A 66 6.53 -9.08 -0.98
N PHE A 67 5.71 -8.49 -1.85
CA PHE A 67 4.26 -8.72 -1.79
C PHE A 67 3.86 -10.18 -2.06
N LEU A 68 4.49 -10.85 -3.03
CA LEU A 68 4.22 -12.26 -3.36
C LEU A 68 4.62 -13.24 -2.26
N TYR A 69 5.59 -12.90 -1.41
CA TYR A 69 6.00 -13.74 -0.28
C TYR A 69 4.87 -13.93 0.74
N GLY A 70 4.11 -12.86 1.02
CA GLY A 70 2.96 -12.89 1.91
C GLY A 70 3.30 -13.14 3.38
N ASN A 71 2.27 -13.42 4.19
CA ASN A 71 2.37 -13.68 5.63
C ASN A 71 3.07 -12.56 6.43
N TRP A 72 2.89 -11.32 5.99
CA TRP A 72 3.43 -10.15 6.67
C TRP A 72 2.56 -9.78 7.86
N SER A 73 3.17 -9.41 8.98
CA SER A 73 2.46 -8.86 10.12
C SER A 73 1.87 -7.49 9.82
N ILE A 74 0.88 -7.09 10.63
CA ILE A 74 0.41 -5.70 10.64
C ILE A 74 1.58 -4.75 10.94
N ARG A 75 1.49 -3.50 10.45
CA ARG A 75 2.50 -2.42 10.62
C ARG A 75 3.83 -2.61 9.88
N GLN A 76 4.03 -3.74 9.21
CA GLN A 76 5.19 -3.89 8.35
C GLN A 76 5.07 -2.97 7.15
N CYS A 77 6.18 -2.30 6.85
CA CYS A 77 6.25 -1.31 5.79
C CYS A 77 7.26 -1.72 4.72
N PHE A 78 6.86 -1.64 3.47
CA PHE A 78 7.76 -1.67 2.32
C PHE A 78 7.87 -0.29 1.72
N THR A 79 9.10 0.21 1.51
CA THR A 79 9.34 1.47 0.82
C THR A 79 9.97 1.22 -0.53
N TYR A 80 9.57 2.00 -1.53
CA TYR A 80 10.20 2.03 -2.85
C TYR A 80 10.22 3.46 -3.37
N LYS A 81 11.42 4.03 -3.53
CA LYS A 81 11.61 5.45 -3.85
C LYS A 81 10.77 6.33 -2.90
N ASN A 82 9.85 7.14 -3.41
CA ASN A 82 8.99 8.03 -2.64
C ASN A 82 7.62 7.42 -2.29
N LEU A 83 7.46 6.11 -2.40
CA LEU A 83 6.27 5.36 -1.98
C LEU A 83 6.56 4.51 -0.74
N ALA A 84 5.57 4.40 0.14
CA ALA A 84 5.58 3.49 1.27
C ALA A 84 4.24 2.75 1.35
N PHE A 85 4.29 1.47 1.68
CA PHE A 85 3.14 0.58 1.77
C PHE A 85 3.15 -0.11 3.11
N ILE A 86 2.13 0.14 3.93
CA ILE A 86 2.07 -0.35 5.31
C ILE A 86 0.94 -1.35 5.46
N ASN A 87 1.25 -2.57 5.87
CA ASN A 87 0.24 -3.62 6.01
C ASN A 87 -0.76 -3.30 7.12
N GLN A 88 -2.05 -3.34 6.79
CA GLN A 88 -3.17 -3.07 7.70
C GLN A 88 -3.86 -4.34 8.19
N VAL A 89 -3.52 -5.49 7.61
CA VAL A 89 -4.14 -6.79 7.93
C VAL A 89 -3.05 -7.79 8.25
N ASN A 90 -3.05 -8.30 9.47
CA ASN A 90 -2.10 -9.33 9.90
C ASN A 90 -2.23 -10.58 9.02
N ALA A 91 -1.10 -11.07 8.50
CA ALA A 91 -1.01 -12.13 7.49
C ALA A 91 -1.81 -11.89 6.20
N GLY A 92 -2.35 -10.69 6.00
CA GLY A 92 -3.16 -10.30 4.85
C GLY A 92 -2.39 -9.53 3.79
N ASP A 93 -3.14 -9.06 2.80
CA ASP A 93 -2.64 -8.31 1.65
C ASP A 93 -3.45 -7.02 1.48
N GLU A 94 -3.43 -6.15 2.50
CA GLU A 94 -4.11 -4.85 2.43
C GLU A 94 -3.17 -3.76 2.90
N TRP A 95 -2.70 -2.96 1.94
CA TRP A 95 -1.58 -2.06 2.14
C TRP A 95 -2.04 -0.61 2.13
N TRP A 96 -1.85 0.08 3.24
CA TRP A 96 -2.01 1.52 3.30
C TRP A 96 -0.92 2.16 2.44
N ALA A 97 -1.32 2.79 1.34
CA ALA A 97 -0.42 3.41 0.39
C ALA A 97 -0.15 4.86 0.76
N LEU A 98 1.14 5.19 0.89
CA LEU A 98 1.64 6.50 1.21
C LEU A 98 2.60 7.01 0.13
N LYS A 99 2.58 8.32 -0.10
CA LYS A 99 3.49 9.00 -1.01
C LYS A 99 4.12 10.22 -0.36
N LYS A 100 5.44 10.32 -0.48
CA LYS A 100 6.23 11.50 -0.11
C LYS A 100 6.40 12.42 -1.32
N PHE A 101 6.00 13.67 -1.18
CA PHE A 101 6.15 14.70 -2.21
C PHE A 101 7.39 15.56 -1.98
N LYS A 102 7.80 16.30 -3.03
CA LYS A 102 9.05 17.08 -3.04
C LYS A 102 9.07 18.21 -2.00
N ASP A 103 7.90 18.73 -1.65
CA ASP A 103 7.69 19.74 -0.59
C ASP A 103 7.80 19.15 0.82
N GLY A 104 8.01 17.83 0.95
CA GLY A 104 8.06 17.13 2.22
C GLY A 104 6.70 16.62 2.71
N THR A 105 5.61 16.89 1.99
CA THR A 105 4.28 16.40 2.36
C THR A 105 4.22 14.87 2.24
N LEU A 106 3.68 14.21 3.28
CA LEU A 106 3.43 12.77 3.29
C LEU A 106 1.93 12.52 3.29
N LEU A 107 1.41 12.05 2.15
CA LEU A 107 0.00 11.74 1.99
C LEU A 107 -0.21 10.23 2.07
N ALA A 108 -1.17 9.80 2.88
CA ALA A 108 -1.74 8.48 2.76
C ALA A 108 -3.05 8.59 1.99
N PHE A 109 -3.24 7.80 0.94
CA PHE A 109 -4.33 8.03 -0.01
C PHE A 109 -5.27 6.83 -0.17
N GLU A 110 -4.77 5.60 -0.16
CA GLU A 110 -5.61 4.43 -0.45
C GLU A 110 -5.17 3.18 0.34
N SER A 111 -6.04 2.17 0.37
CA SER A 111 -5.74 0.81 0.79
C SER A 111 -5.73 -0.08 -0.46
N ILE A 112 -4.62 -0.76 -0.73
CA ILE A 112 -4.39 -1.50 -1.98
C ILE A 112 -4.12 -2.97 -1.69
N THR A 113 -4.88 -3.85 -2.35
CA THR A 113 -4.62 -5.30 -2.42
C THR A 113 -3.56 -5.62 -3.47
N MET A 114 -2.30 -5.82 -3.06
CA MET A 114 -1.17 -5.87 -4.00
C MET A 114 -1.12 -7.17 -4.82
N ILE A 115 -1.54 -8.30 -4.27
CA ILE A 115 -1.65 -9.57 -5.00
C ILE A 115 -2.67 -9.43 -6.13
N ALA A 116 -3.78 -8.70 -5.93
CA ALA A 116 -4.76 -8.46 -6.99
C ALA A 116 -4.18 -7.58 -8.11
N VAL A 117 -3.35 -6.58 -7.76
CA VAL A 117 -2.60 -5.77 -8.73
C VAL A 117 -1.60 -6.64 -9.51
N ILE A 118 -0.82 -7.47 -8.82
CA ILE A 118 0.23 -8.31 -9.42
C ILE A 118 -0.35 -9.34 -10.40
N HIS A 119 -1.47 -9.97 -10.07
CA HIS A 119 -2.06 -11.00 -10.92
C HIS A 119 -2.92 -10.46 -12.07
N ARG A 120 -3.04 -9.14 -12.22
CA ARG A 120 -3.92 -8.55 -13.24
C ARG A 120 -3.41 -8.78 -14.67
N ALA A 121 -2.13 -8.51 -14.91
CA ALA A 121 -1.44 -8.81 -16.16
C ALA A 121 0.09 -8.77 -15.92
N GLN A 122 0.88 -9.35 -16.82
CA GLN A 122 2.32 -9.53 -16.66
C GLN A 122 3.06 -8.25 -16.26
N ASP A 123 2.79 -7.14 -16.94
CA ASP A 123 3.47 -5.85 -16.70
C ASP A 123 2.61 -4.88 -15.87
N TYR A 124 1.42 -5.29 -15.44
CA TYR A 124 0.47 -4.38 -14.77
C TYR A 124 1.07 -3.78 -13.50
N PHE A 125 1.72 -4.61 -12.68
CA PHE A 125 2.30 -4.15 -11.42
C PHE A 125 3.38 -3.09 -11.63
N SER A 126 4.34 -3.32 -12.52
CA SER A 126 5.41 -2.35 -12.77
C SER A 126 4.86 -1.03 -13.29
N ASP A 127 3.92 -1.08 -14.24
CA ASP A 127 3.31 0.10 -14.82
C ASP A 127 2.45 0.85 -13.80
N PHE A 128 1.73 0.12 -12.95
CA PHE A 128 0.93 0.69 -11.87
C PHE A 128 1.80 1.42 -10.83
N ILE A 129 2.91 0.80 -10.42
CA ILE A 129 3.88 1.45 -9.53
C ILE A 129 4.46 2.71 -10.21
N GLU A 130 4.70 2.69 -11.52
CA GLU A 130 5.13 3.88 -12.25
C GLU A 130 4.06 4.99 -12.26
N GLN A 131 2.78 4.67 -12.44
CA GLN A 131 1.68 5.63 -12.28
C GLN A 131 1.71 6.25 -10.88
N LEU A 132 1.81 5.42 -9.83
CA LEU A 132 1.91 5.89 -8.45
C LEU A 132 3.14 6.75 -8.19
N LEU A 133 4.31 6.46 -8.77
CA LEU A 133 5.52 7.26 -8.63
C LEU A 133 5.37 8.65 -9.26
N ASN A 134 4.67 8.74 -10.39
CA ASN A 134 4.50 9.98 -11.15
C ASN A 134 3.29 10.82 -10.72
N ALA A 135 2.33 10.23 -10.00
CA ALA A 135 1.12 10.90 -9.55
C ALA A 135 1.38 12.20 -8.77
N THR A 136 0.62 13.25 -9.05
CA THR A 136 0.65 14.49 -8.27
C THR A 136 -0.07 14.34 -6.94
N TYR A 137 0.04 15.35 -6.07
CA TYR A 137 -0.71 15.38 -4.82
C TYR A 137 -2.21 15.26 -5.07
N ASP A 138 -2.74 16.10 -5.97
CA ASP A 138 -4.18 16.13 -6.28
C ASP A 138 -4.67 14.81 -6.86
N GLN A 139 -3.88 14.20 -7.76
CA GLN A 139 -4.22 12.88 -8.32
C GLN A 139 -4.25 11.78 -7.25
N CYS A 140 -3.32 11.77 -6.30
CA CYS A 140 -3.38 10.85 -5.17
C CYS A 140 -4.57 11.17 -4.25
N TYR A 141 -4.85 12.45 -3.99
CA TYR A 141 -5.93 12.88 -3.12
C TYR A 141 -7.32 12.52 -3.67
N ASP A 142 -7.51 12.72 -4.97
CA ASP A 142 -8.77 12.44 -5.68
C ASP A 142 -8.91 10.97 -6.12
N LEU A 143 -7.86 10.15 -5.92
CA LEU A 143 -7.76 8.76 -6.40
C LEU A 143 -7.85 8.64 -7.93
N GLU A 144 -7.27 9.62 -8.63
CA GLU A 144 -7.23 9.74 -10.09
C GLU A 144 -5.78 9.73 -10.60
N TYR A 145 -5.03 8.70 -10.19
CA TYR A 145 -3.59 8.59 -10.44
C TYR A 145 -3.22 7.65 -11.60
N THR A 146 -4.17 6.96 -12.23
CA THR A 146 -3.94 6.20 -13.46
C THR A 146 -4.37 7.00 -14.69
N SER A 147 -3.53 7.01 -15.73
CA SER A 147 -3.84 7.72 -16.98
C SER A 147 -4.84 6.96 -17.87
N ASP A 148 -5.46 7.66 -18.81
CA ASP A 148 -6.33 7.05 -19.80
C ASP A 148 -5.59 6.04 -20.68
N GLU A 149 -4.33 6.29 -21.02
CA GLU A 149 -3.48 5.35 -21.76
C GLU A 149 -3.22 4.07 -20.96
N PHE A 150 -2.95 4.20 -19.66
CA PHE A 150 -2.80 3.06 -18.76
C PHE A 150 -4.10 2.25 -18.72
N ASN A 151 -5.23 2.91 -18.52
CA ASN A 151 -6.54 2.25 -18.47
C ASN A 151 -6.85 1.53 -19.79
N LYS A 152 -6.65 2.18 -20.94
CA LYS A 152 -6.84 1.59 -22.28
C LYS A 152 -5.93 0.38 -22.52
N LYS A 153 -4.67 0.43 -22.08
CA LYS A 153 -3.73 -0.69 -22.21
C LYS A 153 -4.25 -1.96 -21.53
N TYR A 154 -4.96 -1.82 -20.42
CA TYR A 154 -5.42 -2.94 -19.59
C TYR A 154 -6.96 -3.09 -19.54
N GLU A 155 -7.68 -2.46 -20.47
CA GLU A 155 -9.13 -2.60 -20.63
C GLU A 155 -9.51 -4.02 -21.10
N SER A 156 -8.73 -4.62 -22.01
CA SER A 156 -9.01 -5.93 -22.63
C SER A 156 -8.70 -7.14 -21.73
N ASP A 157 -7.79 -7.00 -20.77
CA ASP A 157 -7.37 -8.09 -19.88
C ASP A 157 -8.36 -8.35 -18.72
N SER A 158 -9.41 -7.53 -18.61
CA SER A 158 -10.50 -7.72 -17.64
C SER A 158 -11.47 -8.86 -17.98
N GLY A 159 -11.29 -9.54 -19.13
CA GLY A 159 -12.25 -10.45 -19.73
C GLY A 159 -12.27 -11.91 -19.24
N SER A 160 -11.39 -12.35 -18.34
CA SER A 160 -11.39 -13.77 -17.92
C SER A 160 -10.69 -14.04 -16.59
N THR A 161 -11.31 -13.68 -15.46
CA THR A 161 -11.62 -14.63 -14.36
C THR A 161 -12.38 -13.93 -13.23
N THR A 162 -13.54 -14.51 -12.89
CA THR A 162 -14.26 -14.41 -11.62
C THR A 162 -14.78 -13.03 -11.19
N ASN A 163 -16.09 -12.85 -11.42
CA ASN A 163 -16.97 -11.90 -10.77
C ASN A 163 -16.62 -11.68 -9.29
N GLY A 164 -16.35 -10.43 -8.88
CA GLY A 164 -16.48 -10.07 -7.47
C GLY A 164 -15.76 -8.82 -6.97
N ILE A 165 -14.48 -8.61 -7.27
CA ILE A 165 -13.65 -7.74 -6.40
C ILE A 165 -12.86 -6.62 -7.12
N LEU A 166 -12.80 -6.57 -8.45
CA LEU A 166 -12.13 -5.46 -9.14
C LEU A 166 -13.10 -4.36 -9.58
N ARG A 167 -13.78 -3.75 -8.61
CA ARG A 167 -14.07 -2.31 -8.71
C ARG A 167 -12.99 -1.59 -7.94
N VAL A 168 -12.00 -1.06 -8.66
CA VAL A 168 -11.03 -0.04 -8.20
C VAL A 168 -11.73 1.29 -7.85
N ASN A 169 -13.00 1.24 -7.44
CA ASN A 169 -13.88 2.40 -7.23
C ASN A 169 -14.71 2.29 -5.94
N SER A 170 -14.46 1.29 -5.08
CA SER A 170 -15.25 1.09 -3.85
C SER A 170 -14.96 2.11 -2.75
N SER A 171 -13.90 2.92 -2.89
CA SER A 171 -13.61 4.05 -1.98
C SER A 171 -14.26 5.38 -2.41
N ARG A 172 -14.87 5.46 -3.61
CA ARG A 172 -15.45 6.71 -4.16
C ARG A 172 -16.60 7.29 -3.34
N GLN A 173 -17.16 6.56 -2.36
CA GLN A 173 -18.27 7.06 -1.52
C GLN A 173 -17.95 7.25 -0.03
N ALA A 174 -16.78 6.84 0.47
CA ALA A 174 -16.52 6.93 1.91
C ALA A 174 -15.90 8.28 2.36
N ILE A 175 -15.23 9.03 1.47
CA ILE A 175 -14.51 10.26 1.86
C ILE A 175 -15.31 11.54 1.50
N LYS A 176 -16.27 11.48 0.57
CA LYS A 176 -17.17 12.62 0.25
C LYS A 176 -18.30 12.83 1.28
N GLY A 177 -18.42 11.97 2.31
CA GLY A 177 -19.49 12.01 3.31
C GLY A 177 -19.22 12.83 4.58
N LEU A 178 -18.04 13.43 4.76
CA LEU A 178 -17.67 14.09 6.04
C LEU A 178 -17.47 15.62 5.96
N LYS A 179 -18.12 16.30 5.01
CA LYS A 179 -18.28 17.77 5.08
C LYS A 179 -19.70 18.21 4.71
N LYS A 180 -20.56 18.26 5.73
CA LYS A 180 -21.41 19.40 6.12
C LYS A 180 -22.38 18.93 7.20
N ASN A 181 -22.04 19.16 8.45
CA ASN A 181 -23.06 19.46 9.46
C ASN A 181 -22.78 20.88 9.91
N ASP A 182 -23.64 21.77 9.45
CA ASP A 182 -23.87 23.09 10.01
C ASP A 182 -24.31 22.94 11.47
N VAL A 183 -23.54 23.51 12.40
CA VAL A 183 -24.00 24.27 13.59
C VAL A 183 -22.98 25.36 13.87
#